data_AF-A0A061H920-F1
#
_entry.id   AF-A0A061H920-F1
#
_cell.length_a   1.000
_cell.length_b   1.000
_cell.length_c   1.000
_cell.angle_alpha   90.00
_cell.angle_beta   90.00
_cell.angle_gamma   90.00
#
_symmetry.space_group_name_H-M   'P 1'
#
loop_
_entity.id
_entity.type
_entity.pdbx_description
1 polymer ?
#
loop_
_entity_poly.entity_id
_entity_poly.type
_entity_poly.pdbx_seq_one_letter_code
_entity_poly.pdbx_strand_id
1 'polypeptide(L)'
;MFNIKQYLEEGIFVPPEEARARARGVADLVVSITTRGGGPGAGGGGGGGSSGAAGGTGIGRRILVVDNAEAVNRLGGNSMAAGLAQDPWNRVVAVFTTGQAWQFKTYKWSEPRELFKNVMGVYVRWHNEPQNPNVREWNVTELQVDRTKRHTDKQVVAFLWRSLETWTQRRKPHLIS
;
A
#
# COMPACT_ATOMS: atom_id res chain seq x y z
N MET A 1 -7.75 -11.12 2.66
CA MET A 1 -7.02 -10.97 1.38
C MET A 1 -5.98 -12.07 1.21
N PHE A 2 -5.80 -12.66 0.04
CA PHE A 2 -4.95 -13.87 -0.10
C PHE A 2 -3.56 -13.63 -0.67
N ASN A 3 -3.38 -12.69 -1.60
CA ASN A 3 -2.13 -12.48 -2.34
C ASN A 3 -1.34 -11.21 -1.92
N ILE A 4 -1.97 -10.32 -1.14
CA ILE A 4 -1.45 -8.98 -0.87
C ILE A 4 -0.19 -9.00 -0.01
N LYS A 5 -0.12 -9.88 0.99
CA LYS A 5 1.07 -10.02 1.85
C LYS A 5 2.30 -10.39 1.03
N GLN A 6 2.18 -11.40 0.19
CA GLN A 6 3.28 -11.91 -0.61
C GLN A 6 3.72 -10.92 -1.69
N TYR A 7 2.77 -10.21 -2.32
CA TYR A 7 3.10 -9.19 -3.29
C TYR A 7 3.82 -7.99 -2.66
N LEU A 8 3.39 -7.55 -1.48
CA LEU A 8 3.94 -6.35 -0.84
C LEU A 8 5.22 -6.61 -0.04
N GLU A 9 5.41 -7.81 0.52
CA GLU A 9 6.63 -8.19 1.26
C GLU A 9 7.70 -8.82 0.37
N GLU A 10 7.32 -9.69 -0.57
CA GLU A 10 8.27 -10.50 -1.36
C GLU A 10 8.40 -10.01 -2.81
N GLY A 11 7.49 -9.14 -3.26
CA GLY A 11 7.45 -8.67 -4.65
C GLY A 11 7.03 -9.76 -5.63
N ILE A 12 6.30 -10.79 -5.18
CA ILE A 12 5.86 -11.93 -5.99
C ILE A 12 4.35 -11.81 -6.19
N PHE A 13 3.92 -11.59 -7.44
CA PHE A 13 2.50 -11.65 -7.76
C PHE A 13 2.04 -13.11 -7.82
N VAL A 14 1.12 -13.47 -6.93
CA VAL A 14 0.40 -14.75 -6.99
C VAL A 14 -1.05 -14.48 -7.42
N PRO A 15 -1.56 -15.20 -8.44
CA PRO A 15 -2.97 -15.14 -8.81
C PRO A 15 -3.89 -15.36 -7.60
N PRO A 16 -4.99 -14.60 -7.47
CA PRO A 16 -5.89 -14.71 -6.32
C PRO A 16 -6.41 -16.13 -6.06
N GLU A 17 -6.59 -16.94 -7.10
CA GLU A 17 -7.06 -18.33 -6.99
C GLU A 17 -6.00 -19.27 -6.39
N GLU A 18 -4.74 -19.15 -6.81
CA GLU A 18 -3.62 -19.92 -6.24
C GLU A 18 -3.32 -19.49 -4.80
N ALA A 19 -3.42 -18.20 -4.52
CA ALA A 19 -3.28 -17.67 -3.16
C ALA A 19 -4.41 -18.18 -2.24
N ARG A 20 -5.63 -18.29 -2.77
CA ARG A 20 -6.78 -18.88 -2.07
C ARG A 20 -6.61 -20.37 -1.79
N ALA A 21 -6.06 -21.11 -2.76
CA ALA A 21 -5.74 -22.53 -2.60
C ALA A 21 -4.65 -22.77 -1.55
N ARG A 22 -3.61 -21.92 -1.49
CA ARG A 22 -2.55 -21.98 -0.46
C ARG A 22 -3.04 -21.61 0.93
N ALA A 23 -3.97 -20.66 1.05
CA ALA A 23 -4.43 -20.13 2.33
C ALA A 23 -5.61 -20.91 2.96
N ARG A 24 -5.97 -22.10 2.44
CA ARG A 24 -7.10 -22.92 2.91
C ARG A 24 -8.42 -22.14 3.09
N GLY A 25 -8.62 -21.07 2.31
CA GLY A 25 -9.87 -20.29 2.31
C GLY A 25 -10.04 -19.24 3.43
N VAL A 26 -9.07 -19.04 4.33
CA VAL A 26 -9.16 -17.97 5.34
C VAL A 26 -8.30 -16.79 4.91
N ALA A 27 -8.96 -15.70 4.51
CA ALA A 27 -8.30 -14.50 4.05
C ALA A 27 -7.90 -13.68 5.29
N ASP A 28 -6.61 -13.39 5.49
CA ASP A 28 -6.20 -12.49 6.57
C ASP A 28 -6.84 -11.11 6.34
N LEU A 29 -7.62 -10.67 7.34
CA LEU A 29 -8.36 -9.40 7.33
C LEU A 29 -7.45 -8.21 7.62
N VAL A 30 -6.29 -8.48 8.24
CA VAL A 30 -5.28 -7.48 8.60
C VAL A 30 -3.90 -8.04 8.30
N VAL A 31 -3.24 -7.50 7.27
CA VAL A 31 -1.84 -7.85 6.97
C VAL A 31 -0.94 -6.75 7.52
N SER A 32 -0.04 -7.10 8.44
CA SER A 32 1.01 -6.19 8.91
C SER A 32 2.25 -6.30 8.03
N ILE A 33 2.54 -5.27 7.24
CA ILE A 33 3.76 -5.22 6.43
C ILE A 33 4.82 -4.45 7.21
N THR A 34 6.02 -5.04 7.32
CA THR A 34 7.20 -4.35 7.87
C THR A 34 8.09 -3.95 6.70
N THR A 35 8.07 -2.68 6.32
CA THR A 35 8.95 -2.17 5.28
C THR A 35 10.37 -2.05 5.85
N ARG A 36 11.28 -2.99 5.51
CA ARG A 36 12.71 -2.74 5.72
C ARG A 36 13.16 -1.77 4.64
N GLY A 37 13.48 -0.53 5.02
CA GLY A 37 14.14 0.40 4.12
C GLY A 37 15.48 -0.20 3.66
N GLY A 38 15.68 -0.31 2.35
CA GLY A 38 16.95 -0.70 1.75
C GLY A 38 16.87 -2.01 0.95
N GLY A 39 16.83 -1.89 -0.38
CA GLY A 39 17.06 -3.01 -1.28
C GLY A 39 18.50 -3.56 -1.18
N PRO A 40 18.75 -4.79 -1.63
CA PRO A 40 20.09 -5.38 -1.61
C PRO A 40 20.95 -4.73 -2.70
N GLY A 41 21.89 -3.89 -2.30
CA GLY A 41 22.98 -3.43 -3.16
C GLY A 41 24.04 -4.53 -3.27
N ALA A 42 24.14 -5.16 -4.44
CA ALA A 42 25.31 -5.95 -4.82
C ALA A 42 26.39 -5.02 -5.39
N GLY A 43 27.61 -5.06 -4.84
CA GLY A 43 28.79 -4.47 -5.49
C GLY A 43 29.88 -3.88 -4.57
N GLY A 44 30.77 -4.74 -4.07
CA GLY A 44 32.23 -4.56 -3.95
C GLY A 44 32.89 -3.29 -3.37
N GLY A 45 33.62 -3.47 -2.25
CA GLY A 45 35.05 -3.08 -2.17
C GLY A 45 35.43 -1.75 -1.50
N GLY A 46 36.01 -1.83 -0.29
CA GLY A 46 37.23 -1.10 0.09
C GLY A 46 37.12 0.24 0.83
N GLY A 47 37.77 0.31 2.00
CA GLY A 47 38.50 1.50 2.46
C GLY A 47 37.80 2.38 3.49
N GLY A 48 38.46 2.58 4.64
CA GLY A 48 37.93 3.31 5.79
C GLY A 48 37.93 4.83 5.68
N GLY A 49 37.27 5.48 6.63
CA GLY A 49 37.27 6.94 6.75
C GLY A 49 36.06 7.45 7.52
N SER A 50 36.30 8.30 8.51
CA SER A 50 35.40 8.74 9.58
C SER A 50 34.26 9.68 9.19
N SER A 51 33.32 9.80 10.13
CA SER A 51 32.47 10.98 10.45
C SER A 51 31.15 11.17 9.70
N GLY A 52 30.07 11.23 10.49
CA GLY A 52 28.71 11.60 10.04
C GLY A 52 27.78 10.40 9.82
N ALA A 53 27.33 9.76 10.91
CA ALA A 53 26.28 8.75 10.85
C ALA A 53 24.92 9.40 10.51
N ALA A 54 24.72 9.77 9.24
CA ALA A 54 23.41 10.02 8.67
C ALA A 54 22.72 8.67 8.45
N GLY A 55 22.17 8.11 9.52
CA GLY A 55 21.31 6.93 9.45
C GLY A 55 20.10 7.26 8.58
N GLY A 56 20.07 6.70 7.37
CA GLY A 56 18.92 6.79 6.48
C GLY A 56 17.67 6.35 7.24
N THR A 57 16.67 7.24 7.29
CA THR A 57 15.42 7.09 8.04
C THR A 57 14.52 6.06 7.36
N GLY A 58 14.97 4.80 7.30
CA GLY A 58 14.16 3.67 6.88
C GLY A 58 13.15 3.39 7.97
N ILE A 59 11.91 3.84 7.80
CA ILE A 59 10.88 3.66 8.80
C ILE A 59 10.55 2.18 8.91
N GLY A 60 10.97 1.55 10.02
CA GLY A 60 10.46 0.25 10.46
C GLY A 60 8.99 0.38 10.85
N ARG A 61 8.12 0.49 9.84
CA ARG A 61 6.72 0.87 10.00
C ARG A 61 5.82 -0.34 9.81
N ARG A 62 4.88 -0.51 10.75
CA ARG A 62 3.82 -1.51 10.65
C ARG A 62 2.64 -0.92 9.88
N ILE A 63 2.46 -1.33 8.64
CA ILE A 63 1.29 -0.94 7.83
C ILE A 63 0.25 -2.03 7.93
N LEU A 64 -0.99 -1.67 8.26
CA LEU A 64 -2.12 -2.58 8.30
C LEU A 64 -2.88 -2.49 6.97
N VAL A 65 -3.08 -3.62 6.31
CA VAL A 65 -3.95 -3.70 5.14
C VAL A 65 -5.26 -4.36 5.51
N VAL A 66 -6.37 -3.69 5.20
CA VAL A 66 -7.74 -4.16 5.42
C VAL A 66 -8.50 -4.28 4.11
N ASP A 67 -9.49 -5.16 4.06
CA ASP A 67 -10.29 -5.42 2.85
C ASP A 67 -11.59 -4.60 2.78
N ASN A 68 -12.05 -4.06 3.90
CA ASN A 68 -13.31 -3.33 3.96
C ASN A 68 -13.27 -2.13 4.91
N ALA A 69 -14.20 -1.20 4.69
CA ALA A 69 -14.35 0.03 5.47
C ALA A 69 -14.69 -0.22 6.95
N GLU A 70 -15.44 -1.28 7.26
CA GLU A 70 -15.77 -1.61 8.65
C GLU A 70 -14.54 -2.00 9.45
N ALA A 71 -13.60 -2.72 8.85
CA ALA A 71 -12.35 -3.10 9.49
C ALA A 71 -11.51 -1.85 9.85
N VAL A 72 -11.51 -0.81 9.00
CA VAL A 72 -10.90 0.49 9.34
C VAL A 72 -11.53 1.06 10.61
N ASN A 73 -12.86 1.07 10.68
CA ASN A 73 -13.59 1.61 11.82
C ASN A 73 -13.34 0.80 13.11
N ARG A 74 -13.31 -0.54 13.01
CA ARG A 74 -13.05 -1.45 14.14
C ARG A 74 -11.61 -1.29 14.68
N LEU A 75 -10.63 -1.11 13.80
CA LEU A 75 -9.24 -0.87 14.20
C LEU A 75 -9.06 0.47 14.95
N GLY A 76 -9.86 1.48 14.62
CA GLY A 76 -9.89 2.74 15.35
C GLY A 76 -10.43 2.62 16.78
N GLY A 77 -11.44 1.77 16.99
CA GLY A 77 -12.13 1.64 18.27
C GLY A 77 -11.37 0.84 19.34
N ASN A 78 -10.47 -0.07 18.95
CA ASN A 78 -9.87 -1.04 19.86
C ASN A 78 -8.43 -0.68 20.33
N SER A 79 -7.87 0.45 19.89
CA SER A 79 -6.52 0.83 20.35
C SER A 79 -6.58 1.50 21.74
N MET A 80 -5.82 0.99 22.70
CA MET A 80 -5.74 1.49 24.09
C MET A 80 -5.30 2.97 24.23
N ALA A 81 -4.98 3.64 23.12
CA ALA A 81 -4.78 5.09 23.03
C ALA A 81 -6.10 5.88 22.85
N ALA A 82 -7.26 5.25 23.05
CA ALA A 82 -8.61 5.79 22.83
C ALA A 82 -9.06 6.90 23.81
N GLY A 83 -8.14 7.60 24.48
CA GLY A 83 -8.45 8.83 25.23
C GLY A 83 -8.71 10.04 24.31
N LEU A 84 -8.27 9.97 23.06
CA LEU A 84 -8.51 10.97 22.03
C LEU A 84 -9.08 10.22 20.82
N ALA A 85 -10.41 10.14 20.71
CA ALA A 85 -11.12 9.48 19.62
C ALA A 85 -10.81 10.17 18.27
N GLN A 86 -9.65 9.84 17.70
CA GLN A 86 -9.23 10.28 16.38
C GLN A 86 -9.92 9.39 15.35
N ASP A 87 -10.53 10.02 14.35
CA ASP A 87 -11.15 9.33 13.22
C ASP A 87 -10.16 8.32 12.60
N PRO A 88 -10.47 7.01 12.56
CA PRO A 88 -9.57 6.00 12.02
C PRO A 88 -9.18 6.25 10.55
N TRP A 89 -10.04 6.94 9.79
CA TRP A 89 -9.75 7.32 8.41
C TRP A 89 -8.58 8.30 8.28
N ASN A 90 -8.25 9.03 9.34
CA ASN A 90 -7.05 9.87 9.37
C ASN A 90 -5.77 9.06 9.22
N ARG A 91 -5.77 7.77 9.61
CA ARG A 91 -4.62 6.87 9.48
C ARG A 91 -4.57 6.11 8.15
N VAL A 92 -5.61 6.19 7.32
CA VAL A 92 -5.64 5.56 6.01
C VAL A 92 -4.75 6.34 5.04
N VAL A 93 -3.72 5.69 4.51
CA VAL A 93 -2.72 6.33 3.63
C VAL A 93 -2.95 6.02 2.15
N ALA A 94 -3.49 4.83 1.83
CA ALA A 94 -3.82 4.44 0.46
C ALA A 94 -5.08 3.57 0.38
N VAL A 95 -5.74 3.64 -0.77
CA VAL A 95 -6.86 2.77 -1.16
C VAL A 95 -6.56 2.17 -2.53
N PHE A 96 -6.64 0.85 -2.60
CA PHE A 96 -6.61 0.12 -3.87
C PHE A 96 -8.02 0.05 -4.44
N THR A 97 -8.18 0.47 -5.69
CA THR A 97 -9.47 0.46 -6.38
C THR A 97 -9.49 -0.49 -7.55
N THR A 98 -10.68 -1.00 -7.86
CA THR A 98 -10.98 -1.74 -9.10
C THR A 98 -11.50 -0.82 -10.22
N GLY A 99 -11.63 0.49 -9.99
CA GLY A 99 -12.20 1.43 -10.94
C GLY A 99 -13.74 1.52 -10.91
N GLN A 100 -14.36 0.94 -9.88
CA GLN A 100 -15.82 0.89 -9.72
C GLN A 100 -16.27 1.75 -8.54
N ALA A 101 -17.03 2.83 -8.81
CA ALA A 101 -17.41 3.80 -7.79
C ALA A 101 -18.26 3.20 -6.65
N TRP A 102 -19.03 2.14 -6.94
CA TRP A 102 -19.85 1.47 -5.92
C TRP A 102 -19.02 0.87 -4.77
N GLN A 103 -17.72 0.60 -4.98
CA GLN A 103 -16.79 0.11 -3.96
C GLN A 103 -16.73 1.05 -2.74
N PHE A 104 -16.93 2.35 -2.95
CA PHE A 104 -16.72 3.38 -1.93
C PHE A 104 -17.98 3.75 -1.16
N LYS A 105 -19.14 3.15 -1.45
CA LYS A 105 -20.41 3.51 -0.79
C LYS A 105 -20.38 3.44 0.73
N THR A 106 -19.55 2.56 1.29
CA THR A 106 -19.39 2.36 2.74
C THR A 106 -18.20 3.10 3.33
N TYR A 107 -17.46 3.85 2.51
CA TYR A 107 -16.27 4.58 2.94
C TYR A 107 -16.68 5.92 3.55
N LYS A 108 -15.77 6.52 4.33
CA LYS A 108 -15.98 7.88 4.86
C LYS A 108 -16.28 8.89 3.74
N TRP A 109 -15.56 8.78 2.62
CA TRP A 109 -15.81 9.54 1.40
C TRP A 109 -16.30 8.59 0.32
N SER A 110 -17.58 8.67 -0.03
CA SER A 110 -18.19 7.81 -1.04
C SER A 110 -17.94 8.29 -2.47
N GLU A 111 -17.69 9.59 -2.65
CA GLU A 111 -17.36 10.19 -3.93
C GLU A 111 -15.86 9.99 -4.25
N PRO A 112 -15.50 9.30 -5.35
CA PRO A 112 -14.10 9.01 -5.69
C PRO A 112 -13.20 10.26 -5.72
N ARG A 113 -13.69 11.37 -6.28
CA ARG A 113 -12.90 12.62 -6.38
C ARG A 113 -12.58 13.21 -5.02
N GLU A 114 -13.46 13.03 -4.03
CA GLU A 114 -13.23 13.47 -2.67
C GLU A 114 -12.34 12.49 -1.90
N LEU A 115 -12.59 11.19 -2.06
CA LEU A 115 -11.77 10.13 -1.47
C LEU A 115 -10.30 10.28 -1.84
N PHE A 116 -10.00 10.45 -3.14
CA PHE A 116 -8.62 10.54 -3.64
C PHE A 116 -7.97 11.93 -3.48
N LYS A 117 -8.66 12.89 -2.86
CA LYS A 117 -8.03 14.09 -2.29
C LYS A 117 -7.45 13.82 -0.90
N ASN A 118 -8.11 12.94 -0.13
CA ASN A 118 -7.81 12.66 1.27
C ASN A 118 -6.92 11.43 1.47
N VAL A 119 -6.88 10.52 0.49
CA VAL A 119 -6.15 9.25 0.51
C VAL A 119 -5.46 9.03 -0.84
N MET A 120 -4.29 8.39 -0.85
CA MET A 120 -3.65 7.99 -2.12
C MET A 120 -4.47 6.90 -2.81
N GLY A 121 -4.96 7.17 -4.01
CA GLY A 121 -5.57 6.14 -4.83
C GLY A 121 -4.53 5.30 -5.56
N VAL A 122 -4.73 3.98 -5.62
CA VAL A 122 -3.89 3.07 -6.39
C VAL A 122 -4.79 2.20 -7.27
N TYR A 123 -4.51 2.17 -8.57
CA TYR A 123 -5.18 1.30 -9.53
C TYR A 123 -4.16 0.35 -10.15
N VAL A 124 -4.37 -0.95 -9.99
CA VAL A 124 -3.50 -1.98 -10.57
C VAL A 124 -4.16 -2.52 -11.82
N ARG A 125 -3.44 -2.54 -12.93
CA ARG A 125 -3.91 -3.12 -14.18
C ARG A 125 -2.83 -3.96 -14.85
N TRP A 126 -3.26 -4.89 -15.70
CA TRP A 126 -2.34 -5.57 -16.58
C TRP A 126 -1.82 -4.62 -17.66
N HIS A 127 -0.54 -4.73 -18.00
CA HIS A 127 0.10 -3.87 -19.00
C HIS A 127 -0.64 -3.88 -20.35
N ASN A 128 -1.16 -5.05 -20.76
CA ASN A 128 -1.88 -5.24 -22.01
C ASN A 128 -3.39 -4.96 -21.93
N GLU A 129 -3.91 -4.54 -20.78
CA GLU A 129 -5.33 -4.19 -20.63
C GLU A 129 -5.56 -2.68 -20.81
N PRO A 130 -6.68 -2.30 -21.46
CA PRO A 130 -7.02 -0.89 -21.62
C PRO A 130 -7.26 -0.24 -20.26
N GLN A 131 -6.91 1.03 -20.18
CA GLN A 131 -7.14 1.84 -18.97
C GLN A 131 -8.65 2.03 -18.74
N ASN A 132 -9.09 1.86 -17.50
CA ASN A 132 -10.49 2.08 -17.14
C ASN A 132 -10.84 3.57 -17.28
N PRO A 133 -11.89 3.95 -18.03
CA PRO A 133 -12.25 5.34 -18.26
C PRO A 133 -12.57 6.11 -16.97
N ASN A 134 -13.22 5.46 -15.99
CA ASN A 134 -13.53 6.11 -14.70
C ASN A 134 -12.25 6.48 -13.95
N VAL A 135 -11.25 5.61 -14.03
CA VAL A 135 -9.95 5.82 -13.37
C VAL A 135 -9.21 7.02 -13.93
N ARG A 136 -9.38 7.33 -15.23
CA ARG A 136 -8.78 8.51 -15.88
C ARG A 136 -9.26 9.83 -15.27
N GLU A 137 -10.46 9.84 -14.70
CA GLU A 137 -11.04 11.02 -14.07
C GLU A 137 -10.65 11.15 -12.57
N TRP A 138 -10.04 10.12 -11.99
CA TRP A 138 -9.72 10.06 -10.58
C TRP A 138 -8.23 10.30 -10.35
N ASN A 139 -7.89 10.94 -9.23
CA ASN A 139 -6.50 11.19 -8.84
C ASN A 139 -5.86 9.93 -8.24
N VAL A 140 -5.62 8.92 -9.08
CA VAL A 140 -5.04 7.64 -8.65
C VAL A 140 -3.71 7.35 -9.37
N THR A 141 -2.83 6.65 -8.68
CA THR A 141 -1.58 6.15 -9.23
C THR A 141 -1.82 4.81 -9.92
N GLU A 142 -1.47 4.72 -11.19
CA GLU A 142 -1.57 3.45 -11.93
C GLU A 142 -0.32 2.61 -11.78
N LEU A 143 -0.51 1.34 -11.43
CA LEU A 143 0.52 0.32 -11.41
C LEU A 143 0.24 -0.67 -12.54
N GLN A 144 1.18 -0.74 -13.49
CA GLN A 144 1.10 -1.69 -14.58
C GLN A 144 1.91 -2.93 -14.22
N VAL A 145 1.26 -4.08 -14.17
CA VAL A 145 1.88 -5.37 -13.92
C VAL A 145 1.90 -6.17 -15.22
N ASP A 146 2.99 -6.87 -15.48
CA ASP A 146 3.09 -7.76 -16.64
C ASP A 146 2.68 -9.18 -16.22
N ARG A 147 1.95 -9.88 -17.09
CA ARG A 147 1.48 -11.25 -16.83
C ARG A 147 2.63 -12.27 -16.82
N THR A 148 3.66 -12.04 -17.63
CA THR A 148 4.77 -12.98 -17.83
C THR A 148 6.08 -12.47 -17.26
N LYS A 149 6.32 -11.15 -17.28
CA LYS A 149 7.58 -10.55 -16.82
C LYS A 149 7.61 -10.30 -15.31
N ARG A 150 7.60 -11.37 -14.51
CA ARG A 150 7.65 -11.27 -13.03
C ARG A 150 8.87 -10.53 -12.47
N HIS A 151 9.96 -10.43 -13.22
CA HIS A 151 11.14 -9.65 -12.80
C HIS A 151 10.85 -8.15 -12.65
N THR A 152 9.83 -7.62 -13.32
CA THR A 152 9.43 -6.21 -13.20
C THR A 152 8.63 -5.92 -11.94
N ASP A 153 8.06 -6.95 -11.30
CA ASP A 153 7.19 -6.78 -10.11
C ASP A 153 7.93 -6.06 -8.98
N LYS A 154 9.22 -6.36 -8.78
CA LYS A 154 10.07 -5.67 -7.80
C LYS A 154 10.17 -4.16 -8.07
N GLN A 155 10.26 -3.77 -9.34
CA GLN A 155 10.32 -2.35 -9.72
C GLN A 155 8.98 -1.66 -9.47
N VAL A 156 7.86 -2.32 -9.79
CA VAL A 156 6.50 -1.81 -9.55
C VAL A 156 6.25 -1.61 -8.05
N VAL A 157 6.62 -2.59 -7.22
CA VAL A 157 6.48 -2.51 -5.77
C VAL A 157 7.38 -1.42 -5.19
N ALA A 158 8.62 -1.30 -5.64
CA ALA A 158 9.51 -0.21 -5.22
C ALA A 158 8.97 1.18 -5.62
N PHE A 159 8.32 1.30 -6.78
CA PHE A 159 7.65 2.52 -7.20
C PHE A 159 6.44 2.84 -6.32
N LEU A 160 5.60 1.86 -6.01
CA LEU A 160 4.47 2.00 -5.09
C LEU A 160 4.93 2.53 -3.72
N TRP A 161 5.93 1.89 -3.12
CA TRP A 161 6.42 2.29 -1.79
C TRP A 161 6.95 3.72 -1.77
N ARG A 162 7.78 4.11 -2.75
CA ARG A 162 8.27 5.49 -2.87
C ARG A 162 7.13 6.50 -3.05
N SER A 163 6.13 6.14 -3.85
CA SER A 163 4.96 7.00 -4.09
C SER A 163 4.12 7.17 -2.84
N LEU A 164 3.89 6.08 -2.09
CA LEU A 164 3.17 6.10 -0.82
C LEU A 164 3.90 6.93 0.24
N GLU A 165 5.21 6.76 0.35
CA GLU A 165 6.03 7.52 1.28
C GLU A 165 6.00 9.01 0.95
N THR A 166 6.22 9.37 -0.32
CA THR A 166 6.16 10.75 -0.79
C THR A 166 4.79 11.38 -0.52
N TRP A 167 3.71 10.63 -0.78
CA TRP A 167 2.35 11.11 -0.51
C TRP A 167 2.10 11.30 0.99
N THR A 168 2.53 10.35 1.81
CA THR A 168 2.34 10.38 3.27
C THR A 168 3.15 11.52 3.91
N GLN A 169 4.39 11.75 3.47
CA GLN A 169 5.23 12.87 3.94
C GLN A 169 4.55 14.23 3.67
N ARG A 170 3.91 14.37 2.50
CA ARG A 170 3.28 15.63 2.09
C ARG A 170 1.90 15.86 2.73
N ARG A 171 1.07 14.81 2.82
CA ARG A 171 -0.35 14.92 3.23
C ARG A 171 -0.59 14.58 4.69
N LYS A 172 0.21 13.68 5.25
CA LYS A 172 0.03 13.14 6.61
C LYS A 172 1.38 13.00 7.33
N PRO A 173 2.15 14.12 7.49
CA PRO A 173 3.48 14.08 8.09
C PRO A 173 3.45 13.57 9.54
N HIS A 174 2.36 13.83 10.27
CA HIS A 174 2.14 13.36 11.63
C HIS A 174 2.13 11.82 11.79
N LEU A 175 1.96 11.06 10.69
CA LEU A 175 2.06 9.61 10.76
C LEU A 175 3.52 9.14 10.72
N ILE A 176 4.41 9.96 10.16
CA ILE A 176 5.81 9.64 9.82
C ILE A 176 6.78 9.96 10.97
N SER A 177 6.42 10.95 11.79
CA SER A 177 7.20 11.38 12.95
C SER A 177 7.24 10.34 14.07
#